data_AF-A0A3B9ZSA5-F1
#
_entry.id   AF-A0A3B9ZSA5-F1
#
_cell.length_a   1.000
_cell.length_b   1.000
_cell.length_c   1.000
_cell.angle_alpha   90.00
_cell.angle_beta   90.00
_cell.angle_gamma   90.00
#
_symmetry.space_group_name_H-M   'P 1'
#
loop_
_entity.id
_entity.type
_entity.pdbx_description
1 polymer ?
#
loop_
_entity_poly.entity_id
_entity_poly.type
_entity_poly.pdbx_seq_one_letter_code
_entity_poly.pdbx_strand_id
1 'polypeptide(L)'
;MSYKIIEVHQVYQDNKLSEIAVLWQENELGWVRASYCTTERCSGYKFLLPNDILSDKLIQQVAGAGMNLTDDKKAIYFPGKRKWGR
;
A
#
# COMPACT_ATOMS: atom_id res chain seq x y z
N MET A 1 -5.93 7.44 13.17
CA MET A 1 -4.50 7.09 13.37
C MET A 1 -3.74 7.46 12.11
N SER A 2 -2.50 7.94 12.24
CA SER A 2 -1.58 8.14 11.13
C SER A 2 -0.53 7.03 11.18
N TYR A 3 -0.31 6.35 10.06
CA TYR A 3 0.68 5.31 9.91
C TYR A 3 2.03 5.92 9.56
N LYS A 4 3.10 5.35 10.13
CA LYS A 4 4.46 5.74 9.78
C LYS A 4 4.83 5.07 8.46
N ILE A 5 4.73 5.83 7.38
CA ILE A 5 5.04 5.38 6.02
C ILE A 5 6.55 5.30 5.84
N ILE A 6 7.01 4.18 5.30
CA ILE A 6 8.42 3.91 5.03
C ILE A 6 8.70 4.09 3.54
N GLU A 7 7.84 3.52 2.69
CA GLU A 7 8.06 3.46 1.26
C GLU A 7 6.71 3.37 0.54
N VAL A 8 6.61 4.00 -0.63
CA VAL A 8 5.41 3.97 -1.47
C VAL A 8 5.83 3.65 -2.89
N HIS A 9 5.16 2.69 -3.50
CA HIS A 9 5.26 2.38 -4.92
C HIS A 9 3.94 2.68 -5.60
N GLN A 10 4.01 3.16 -6.82
CA GLN A 10 2.85 3.58 -7.59
C GLN A 10 3.01 3.16 -9.04
N VAL A 11 1.89 2.77 -9.64
CA VAL A 11 1.82 2.43 -11.07
C VAL A 11 0.75 3.32 -11.69
N TYR A 12 1.09 3.89 -12.84
CA TYR A 12 0.18 4.67 -13.65
C TYR A 12 -0.11 3.93 -14.95
N GLN A 13 -1.38 3.92 -15.34
CA GLN A 13 -1.87 3.44 -16.63
C GLN A 13 -2.77 4.53 -17.23
N ASP A 14 -2.57 4.87 -18.51
CA ASP A 14 -3.31 5.95 -19.19
C ASP A 14 -3.33 7.28 -18.42
N ASN A 15 -2.17 7.65 -17.84
CA ASN A 15 -1.99 8.82 -16.96
C ASN A 15 -2.87 8.85 -15.70
N LYS A 16 -3.44 7.70 -15.31
CA LYS A 16 -4.23 7.54 -14.08
C LYS A 16 -3.53 6.60 -13.12
N LEU A 17 -3.68 6.85 -11.82
CA LEU A 17 -3.15 5.98 -10.79
C LEU A 17 -3.90 4.64 -10.85
N SER A 18 -3.20 3.57 -11.21
CA SER A 18 -3.79 2.23 -11.36
C SER A 18 -3.52 1.35 -10.14
N GLU A 19 -2.34 1.52 -9.52
CA GLU A 19 -1.93 0.75 -8.36
C GLU A 19 -1.11 1.62 -7.39
N ILE A 20 -1.24 1.33 -6.10
CA ILE A 20 -0.40 1.87 -5.05
C ILE A 20 -0.11 0.78 -4.02
N ALA A 21 1.17 0.60 -3.70
CA ALA A 21 1.64 -0.25 -2.61
C ALA A 21 2.33 0.62 -1.57
N VAL A 22 2.02 0.41 -0.29
CA VAL A 22 2.50 1.21 0.82
C VAL A 22 3.13 0.30 1.86
N LEU A 23 4.40 0.53 2.15
CA LEU A 23 5.12 -0.08 3.28
C LEU A 23 5.06 0.86 4.48
N TRP A 24 4.59 0.36 5.61
CA TRP A 24 4.42 1.16 6.81
C TRP A 24 4.74 0.38 8.08
N GLN A 25 5.10 1.09 9.14
CA GLN A 25 5.48 0.52 10.42
C GLN A 25 4.26 0.40 11.34
N GLU A 26 3.99 -0.81 11.84
CA GLU A 26 2.86 -1.10 12.72
C GLU A 26 3.10 -0.64 14.16
N ASN A 27 4.32 -0.80 14.66
CA ASN A 27 4.69 -0.44 16.02
C ASN A 27 6.17 -0.01 16.12
N GLU A 28 6.55 0.62 17.23
CA GLU A 28 7.91 1.10 17.47
C GLU A 28 8.97 -0.01 17.47
N LEU A 29 8.57 -1.28 17.66
CA LEU A 29 9.43 -2.45 17.62
C LEU A 29 9.91 -2.82 16.20
N GLY A 30 9.42 -2.12 15.16
CA GLY A 30 9.94 -2.22 13.80
C GLY A 30 9.25 -3.26 12.92
N TRP A 31 8.06 -3.73 13.30
CA TRP A 31 7.25 -4.62 12.46
C TRP A 31 6.71 -3.82 11.27
N VAL A 32 6.99 -4.29 10.06
CA VAL A 32 6.50 -3.62 8.84
C VAL A 32 5.37 -4.40 8.19
N ARG A 33 4.36 -3.65 7.74
CA ARG A 33 3.21 -4.13 6.97
C ARG A 33 3.29 -3.52 5.58
N ALA A 34 2.74 -4.23 4.61
CA ALA A 34 2.61 -3.76 3.25
C ALA A 34 1.15 -3.86 2.82
N SER A 35 0.56 -2.72 2.49
CA SER A 35 -0.82 -2.61 2.04
C SER A 35 -0.88 -2.15 0.60
N TYR A 36 -1.87 -2.63 -0.14
CA TYR A 36 -2.01 -2.42 -1.58
C TYR A 36 -3.42 -1.95 -1.91
N CYS A 37 -3.51 -1.16 -2.97
CA CYS A 37 -4.77 -0.68 -3.50
C CYS A 37 -4.65 -0.61 -5.02
N THR A 38 -5.66 -1.11 -5.71
CA THR A 38 -5.76 -1.14 -7.18
C THR A 38 -7.13 -0.63 -7.59
N THR A 39 -7.37 -0.38 -8.86
CA THR A 39 -8.69 -0.05 -9.41
C THR A 39 -9.69 -1.21 -9.33
N GLU A 40 -9.23 -2.44 -9.13
CA GLU A 40 -10.09 -3.60 -8.94
C GLU A 40 -10.77 -3.59 -7.56
N ARG A 41 -12.09 -3.80 -7.54
CA ARG A 41 -12.86 -3.87 -6.29
C ARG A 41 -12.55 -5.15 -5.53
N CYS A 42 -12.24 -5.01 -4.25
CA CYS A 42 -12.04 -6.14 -3.34
C CYS A 42 -12.92 -5.95 -2.09
N SER A 43 -13.76 -6.93 -1.77
CA SER A 43 -14.70 -6.82 -0.65
C SER A 43 -13.95 -6.63 0.67
N GLY A 44 -14.34 -5.63 1.45
CA GLY A 44 -13.73 -5.32 2.74
C GLY A 44 -12.41 -4.53 2.67
N TYR A 45 -11.92 -4.20 1.47
CA TYR A 45 -10.69 -3.43 1.29
C TYR A 45 -10.91 -2.18 0.44
N LYS A 46 -10.02 -1.20 0.60
CA LYS A 46 -9.97 -0.02 -0.23
C LYS A 46 -9.53 -0.38 -1.65
N PHE A 47 -10.15 0.27 -2.63
CA PHE A 47 -9.77 0.26 -4.04
C PHE A 47 -9.64 1.72 -4.52
N LEU A 48 -8.93 1.93 -5.63
CA LEU A 48 -8.72 3.24 -6.24
C LEU A 48 -9.94 3.62 -7.09
N LEU A 49 -10.38 4.86 -6.93
CA LEU A 49 -11.37 5.45 -7.83
C LEU A 49 -10.69 6.00 -9.10
N PRO A 50 -11.39 6.08 -10.24
CA PRO A 50 -10.80 6.53 -11.51
C PRO A 50 -10.17 7.93 -11.49
N ASN A 51 -10.55 8.77 -10.53
CA ASN A 51 -10.08 10.14 -10.35
C ASN A 51 -9.23 10.31 -9.08
N ASP A 52 -8.90 9.21 -8.39
CA ASP A 52 -7.99 9.30 -7.24
C ASP A 52 -6.61 9.76 -7.72
N ILE A 53 -6.08 10.75 -7.02
CA ILE A 53 -4.72 11.25 -7.21
C ILE A 53 -3.88 10.85 -6.01
N LEU A 54 -2.59 10.65 -6.27
CA LEU A 54 -1.63 10.42 -5.18
C LEU A 54 -1.64 11.63 -4.24
N SER A 55 -1.88 11.35 -2.96
CA SER A 55 -1.86 12.35 -1.89
C SER A 55 -1.52 11.66 -0.57
N ASP A 56 -1.03 12.44 0.40
CA ASP A 56 -0.73 11.92 1.73
C ASP A 56 -1.95 11.25 2.37
N LYS A 57 -3.14 11.84 2.17
CA LYS A 57 -4.41 11.26 2.61
C LYS A 57 -4.65 9.89 1.98
N LEU A 58 -4.44 9.75 0.67
CA LEU A 58 -4.62 8.48 -0.02
C LEU A 58 -3.62 7.44 0.49
N ILE A 59 -2.35 7.79 0.65
CA ILE A 59 -1.29 6.90 1.15
C ILE A 59 -1.66 6.38 2.56
N GLN A 60 -2.09 7.27 3.45
CA GLN A 60 -2.52 6.90 4.81
C GLN A 60 -3.74 5.98 4.81
N GLN A 61 -4.69 6.23 3.91
CA GLN A 61 -5.84 5.36 3.73
C GLN A 61 -5.43 3.98 3.21
N VAL A 62 -4.48 3.90 2.28
CA VAL A 62 -4.00 2.63 1.74
C VAL A 62 -3.24 1.85 2.82
N ALA A 63 -2.41 2.51 3.63
CA ALA A 63 -1.75 1.85 4.76
C ALA A 63 -2.75 1.13 5.68
N GLY A 64 -3.83 1.82 6.08
CA GLY A 64 -4.79 1.28 7.04
C GLY A 64 -5.91 0.41 6.48
N ALA A 65 -6.33 0.64 5.24
CA ALA A 65 -7.52 0.01 4.64
C ALA A 65 -7.24 -0.68 3.30
N GLY A 66 -6.00 -0.66 2.81
CA GLY A 66 -5.60 -1.44 1.65
C GLY A 66 -5.59 -2.93 1.94
N MET A 67 -5.54 -3.75 0.89
CA MET A 67 -5.36 -5.19 1.03
C MET A 67 -3.94 -5.52 1.44
N ASN A 68 -3.75 -6.57 2.23
CA ASN A 68 -2.41 -7.08 2.51
C ASN A 68 -1.77 -7.55 1.21
N LEU A 69 -0.55 -7.08 0.89
CA LEU A 69 0.18 -7.64 -0.25
C LEU A 69 0.47 -9.11 0.00
N THR A 70 0.32 -9.93 -1.05
CA THR A 70 0.87 -11.29 -1.09
C THR A 70 2.39 -11.23 -1.15
N ASP A 71 3.06 -12.31 -0.72
CA ASP A 71 4.53 -12.34 -0.65
C ASP A 71 5.20 -12.16 -2.02
N ASP A 72 4.60 -12.68 -3.09
CA ASP A 72 5.07 -12.44 -4.47
C ASP A 72 5.05 -10.96 -4.84
N LYS A 73 3.95 -10.25 -4.51
CA LYS A 73 3.85 -8.82 -4.76
C LYS A 73 4.78 -8.01 -3.85
N LYS A 74 5.02 -8.46 -2.61
CA LYS A 74 6.03 -7.83 -1.72
C LYS A 74 7.43 -7.95 -2.31
N ALA A 75 7.77 -9.06 -2.95
CA ALA A 75 9.08 -9.22 -3.61
C ALA A 75 9.25 -8.27 -4.81
N ILE A 76 8.16 -7.97 -5.53
CA ILE A 76 8.15 -7.03 -6.66
C ILE A 76 8.25 -5.59 -6.16
N TYR A 77 7.37 -5.18 -5.24
CA TYR A 77 7.26 -3.79 -4.80
C TYR A 77 8.26 -3.42 -3.70
N PHE A 78 8.68 -4.36 -2.85
CA PHE A 78 9.56 -4.10 -1.70
C PHE A 78 10.67 -5.15 -1.58
N PRO A 79 11.54 -5.29 -2.60
CA PRO A 79 12.59 -6.30 -2.58
C PRO A 79 13.54 -6.10 -1.39
N GLY A 80 13.88 -7.21 -0.71
CA GLY A 80 14.91 -7.21 0.34
C GLY A 80 14.49 -6.72 1.74
N LYS A 81 13.20 -6.43 2.00
CA LYS A 81 12.72 -6.08 3.34
C LYS A 81 12.60 -7.37 4.19
N ARG A 82 13.38 -7.45 5.28
CA ARG A 82 13.63 -8.69 6.05
C ARG A 82 12.73 -8.91 7.29
N LYS A 83 11.87 -7.96 7.68
CA LYS A 83 11.07 -8.03 8.92
C LYS A 83 9.58 -7.79 8.70
N TRP A 84 8.93 -8.69 8.00
CA TRP A 84 7.47 -8.65 7.84
C TRP A 84 6.78 -8.91 9.18
N GLY A 85 5.79 -8.09 9.51
CA GLY A 85 4.91 -8.43 10.60
C GLY A 85 4.07 -9.67 10.24
N ARG A 86 3.99 -10.64 11.17
CA ARG A 86 3.05 -11.78 11.09
C ARG A 86 1.63 -11.27 11.14
#